data_AF-A0A935UNS7-F1
#
_entry.id   AF-A0A935UNS7-F1
#
_cell.length_a   1.000
_cell.length_b   1.000
_cell.length_c   1.000
_cell.angle_alpha   90.00
_cell.angle_beta   90.00
_cell.angle_gamma   90.00
#
_symmetry.space_group_name_H-M   'P 1'
#
loop_
_entity.id
_entity.type
_entity.pdbx_description
1 polymer ?
#
loop_
_entity_poly.entity_id
_entity_poly.type
_entity_poly.pdbx_seq_one_letter_code
_entity_poly.pdbx_strand_id
1 'polypeptide(L)' 'MTAQISPDTIARTTRCPRDHACIRDGADFLCPVEEVVGDEVVFVTYVPQVVCGYRVSFGEGFVCHCPVRREACRHVR' A
#
# COMPACT_ATOMS: atom_id res chain seq x y z
N MET A 1 5.27 10.00 -9.45
CA MET A 1 3.95 10.39 -8.90
C MET A 1 4.11 10.39 -7.40
N THR A 2 4.39 11.56 -6.84
CA THR A 2 4.55 11.75 -5.40
C THR A 2 3.15 11.82 -4.80
N ALA A 3 2.70 10.73 -4.18
CA ALA A 3 1.44 10.76 -3.45
C ALA A 3 1.64 11.68 -2.23
N GLN A 4 0.82 12.72 -2.08
CA GLN A 4 0.84 13.54 -0.87
C GLN A 4 0.21 12.73 0.26
N ILE A 5 1.07 12.11 1.07
CA ILE A 5 0.67 11.36 2.26
C ILE A 5 0.82 12.26 3.48
N SER A 6 -0.22 12.29 4.29
CA SER A 6 -0.26 13.01 5.55
C SER A 6 0.79 12.45 6.53
N PRO A 7 1.42 13.32 7.33
CA PRO A 7 2.40 12.90 8.33
C PRO A 7 1.79 11.97 9.39
N ASP A 8 0.49 12.11 9.70
CA ASP A 8 -0.25 11.19 10.59
C ASP A 8 -0.28 9.76 10.03
N THR A 9 -0.61 9.61 8.74
CA THR A 9 -0.64 8.31 8.07
C THR A 9 0.73 7.64 8.04
N ILE A 10 1.80 8.41 7.89
CA ILE A 10 3.19 7.91 8.01
C ILE A 10 3.45 7.43 9.45
N ALA A 11 3.17 8.26 10.45
CA ALA A 11 3.41 7.95 11.87
C ALA A 11 2.65 6.69 12.34
N ARG A 12 1.43 6.47 11.84
CA ARG A 12 0.63 5.27 12.15
C ARG A 12 1.07 4.02 11.41
N THR A 13 1.93 4.15 10.40
CA THR A 13 2.40 3.03 9.57
C THR A 13 3.65 2.37 10.16
N THR A 14 3.55 1.87 11.38
CA THR A 14 4.70 1.36 12.18
C THR A 14 5.24 -0.02 11.77
N ARG A 15 4.44 -0.87 11.12
CA ARG A 15 4.83 -2.24 10.72
C ARG A 15 5.43 -2.34 9.31
N CYS A 16 5.90 -1.24 8.73
CA CYS A 16 6.43 -1.25 7.36
C CYS A 16 7.91 -1.67 7.37
N PRO A 17 8.28 -2.86 6.84
CA PRO A 17 9.68 -3.29 6.83
C PRO A 17 10.53 -2.58 5.78
N ARG A 18 9.93 -1.69 4.98
CA ARG A 18 10.58 -1.01 3.85
C ARG A 18 10.60 0.50 4.03
N ASP A 19 10.38 0.99 5.24
CA ASP A 19 10.50 2.43 5.57
C ASP A 19 9.75 3.33 4.56
N HIS A 20 8.49 2.96 4.28
CA HIS A 20 7.61 3.68 3.35
C HIS A 20 8.20 3.87 1.93
N ALA A 21 9.08 2.98 1.46
CA ALA A 21 9.69 3.07 0.13
C ALA A 21 8.70 3.17 -1.02
N CYS A 22 7.47 2.70 -0.84
CA CYS A 22 6.39 2.76 -1.84
C CYS A 22 5.82 4.17 -2.10
N ILE A 23 6.25 5.20 -1.39
CA ILE A 23 5.82 6.59 -1.65
C ILE A 23 6.97 7.52 -2.05
N ARG A 24 8.17 6.96 -2.21
CA ARG A 24 9.32 7.70 -2.75
C ARG A 24 9.19 7.79 -4.27
N ASP A 25 9.65 8.89 -4.86
CA ASP A 25 9.70 9.00 -6.32
C ASP A 25 10.62 7.94 -6.91
N GLY A 26 10.20 7.34 -8.03
CA GLY A 26 10.92 6.24 -8.67
C GLY A 26 10.86 4.91 -7.91
N ALA A 27 9.85 4.70 -7.04
CA ALA A 27 9.72 3.44 -6.31
C ALA A 27 9.54 2.23 -7.26
N ASP A 28 10.59 1.43 -7.41
CA ASP A 28 10.57 0.16 -8.16
C ASP A 28 9.70 -0.92 -7.50
N PHE A 29 9.29 -0.71 -6.23
CA PHE A 29 8.65 -1.73 -5.40
C PHE A 29 7.27 -1.32 -4.90
N LEU A 30 6.37 -1.02 -5.83
CA LEU A 30 4.95 -0.85 -5.55
C LEU A 30 4.25 -2.21 -5.60
N CYS A 31 3.39 -2.49 -4.62
CA CYS A 31 2.45 -3.59 -4.76
C CYS A 31 1.46 -3.21 -5.88
N PRO A 32 1.38 -3.99 -6.98
CA PRO A 32 0.39 -3.75 -8.02
C PRO A 32 -0.99 -3.76 -7.39
N VAL A 33 -1.78 -2.71 -7.66
CA VAL A 33 -3.16 -2.63 -7.18
C VAL A 33 -4.03 -3.25 -8.26
N GLU A 34 -4.77 -4.29 -7.89
CA GLU A 34 -5.72 -4.95 -8.80
C GLU A 34 -7.04 -4.21 -8.81
N GLU A 35 -7.52 -3.86 -7.62
CA GLU A 35 -8.80 -3.18 -7.44
C GLU A 35 -8.78 -2.34 -6.18
N VAL A 36 -9.51 -1.23 -6.21
CA VAL A 36 -9.82 -0.44 -5.02
C VAL A 36 -11.34 -0.45 -4.85
N VAL A 37 -11.81 -1.03 -3.75
CA VAL A 37 -13.24 -1.07 -3.43
C VAL A 37 -13.54 0.03 -2.42
N GLY A 38 -14.19 1.10 -2.92
CA GLY A 38 -14.44 2.32 -2.15
C GLY A 38 -13.15 3.06 -1.79
N ASP A 39 -13.11 3.70 -0.62
CA ASP A 39 -11.93 4.39 -0.08
C ASP A 39 -11.23 3.59 1.04
N GLU A 40 -11.59 2.31 1.17
CA GLU A 40 -11.30 1.49 2.34
C GLU A 40 -10.47 0.23 2.05
N VAL A 41 -10.76 -0.47 0.94
CA VAL A 41 -10.15 -1.77 0.64
C VAL A 41 -9.31 -1.69 -0.63
N VAL A 42 -8.04 -2.10 -0.53
CA VAL A 42 -7.10 -2.13 -1.66
C VAL A 42 -6.68 -3.57 -1.90
N PHE A 43 -7.10 -4.14 -3.02
CA PHE A 43 -6.64 -5.45 -3.48
C PHE A 43 -5.30 -5.29 -4.21
N VAL A 44 -4.35 -6.16 -3.89
CA VAL A 44 -3.02 -6.15 -4.47
C VAL A 44 -2.62 -7.54 -4.94
N THR A 45 -1.88 -7.60 -6.05
CA THR A 45 -1.30 -8.86 -6.51
C THR A 45 -0.16 -9.28 -5.57
N TYR A 46 0.03 -10.59 -5.41
CA TYR A 46 1.16 -11.13 -4.70
C TYR A 46 2.49 -10.71 -5.35
N VAL A 47 3.37 -10.11 -4.56
CA VAL A 47 4.77 -9.92 -4.93
C VAL A 47 5.61 -10.85 -4.05
N PRO A 48 6.18 -11.94 -4.60
CA PRO A 48 6.86 -12.98 -3.83
C PRO A 48 8.04 -12.47 -2.99
N GLN A 49 8.69 -11.42 -3.47
CA GLN A 49 9.91 -10.87 -2.88
C GLN A 49 9.63 -9.87 -1.75
N VAL A 50 8.35 -9.63 -1.42
CA VAL A 50 7.97 -8.59 -0.47
C VAL A 50 7.25 -9.21 0.73
N VAL A 51 7.95 -9.26 1.86
CA VAL A 51 7.33 -9.45 3.18
C VAL A 51 6.72 -8.11 3.60
N CYS A 52 5.42 -8.09 3.89
CA CYS A 52 4.70 -6.87 4.28
C CYS A 52 3.73 -7.17 5.42
N GLY A 53 3.93 -6.55 6.59
CA GLY A 53 3.08 -6.74 7.78
C GLY A 53 1.67 -6.15 7.67
N TYR A 54 1.36 -5.49 6.56
CA TYR A 54 0.03 -4.94 6.25
C TYR A 54 -0.72 -5.72 5.19
N ARG A 55 -0.13 -6.79 4.66
CA ARG A 55 -0.77 -7.66 3.67
C ARG A 55 -1.47 -8.80 4.37
N VAL A 56 -2.72 -9.05 4.00
CA VAL A 56 -3.53 -10.18 4.49
C VAL A 56 -4.00 -10.98 3.28
N SER A 57 -3.93 -12.31 3.35
CA SER A 57 -4.45 -13.20 2.31
C SER A 57 -5.98 -13.23 2.36
N PHE A 58 -6.63 -13.14 1.20
CA PHE A 58 -8.08 -13.22 1.07
C PHE A 58 -8.47 -14.02 -0.18
N GLY A 59 -8.99 -15.23 0.01
CA GLY A 59 -9.22 -16.18 -1.09
C GLY A 59 -7.92 -16.47 -1.85
N GLU A 60 -7.94 -16.24 -3.17
CA GLU A 60 -6.79 -16.40 -4.05
C GLU A 60 -5.94 -15.12 -4.20
N GLY A 61 -6.36 -14.01 -3.58
CA GLY A 61 -5.73 -12.69 -3.67
C GLY A 61 -5.19 -12.17 -2.33
N PHE A 62 -4.76 -10.91 -2.33
CA PHE A 62 -4.24 -10.24 -1.14
C PHE A 62 -4.90 -8.87 -0.94
N VAL A 63 -5.23 -8.57 0.30
CA VAL A 63 -5.73 -7.26 0.73
C VAL A 63 -4.59 -6.49 1.40
N CYS A 64 -4.42 -5.24 0.98
CA CYS A 64 -3.47 -4.30 1.55
C CYS A 64 -4.18 -3.40 2.59
N HIS A 65 -3.76 -3.51 3.84
CA HIS A 65 -4.19 -2.63 4.94
C HIS A 65 -3.15 -1.57 5.28
N CYS A 66 -2.17 -1.32 4.40
CA CYS A 66 -1.13 -0.33 4.65
C CYS A 66 -1.76 1.07 4.63
N PRO A 67 -1.72 1.84 5.74
CA PRO A 67 -2.37 3.15 5.79
C PRO A 67 -1.84 4.07 4.68
N VAL A 68 -0.52 4.09 4.49
CA VAL A 68 0.15 4.82 3.40
C VAL A 68 -0.37 4.42 2.02
N ARG A 69 -0.54 3.11 1.76
CA ARG A 69 -1.01 2.65 0.44
C ARG A 69 -2.47 3.00 0.20
N ARG A 70 -3.31 2.87 1.24
CA ARG A 70 -4.72 3.26 1.17
C ARG A 70 -4.87 4.74 0.85
N GLU A 71 -4.12 5.59 1.54
CA GLU A 71 -4.16 7.04 1.28
C GLU A 71 -3.59 7.41 -0.09
N ALA A 72 -2.53 6.73 -0.54
CA ALA A 72 -2.00 6.90 -1.89
C ALA A 72 -3.05 6.56 -2.97
N CYS A 73 -3.83 5.49 -2.76
CA CYS A 73 -4.86 5.03 -3.70
C CYS A 73 -6.11 5.94 -3.73
N ARG A 74 -6.42 6.68 -2.65
CA ARG A 74 -7.54 7.64 -2.62
C ARG A 74 -7.40 8.80 -3.62
N HIS A 75 -6.18 9.10 -4.05
CA HIS A 75 -5.89 10.20 -4.96
C HIS A 75 -5.73 9.77 -6.43
N VAL A 76 -5.90 8.47 -6.72
CA VAL A 76 -5.87 7.95 -8.08
C VAL A 76 -7.30 8.03 -8.64
N ARG A 77 -7.67 9.22 -9.14
CA ARG A 77 -8.83 9.45 -10.01
C ARG A 77 -8.38 10.10 -11.31
#